data_AF-A0A9X4AJW8-F1
#
_entry.id   AF-A0A9X4AJW8-F1
#
_cell.length_a   1.000
_cell.length_b   1.000
_cell.length_c   1.000
_cell.angle_alpha   90.00
_cell.angle_beta   90.00
_cell.angle_gamma   90.00
#
_symmetry.space_group_name_H-M   'P 1'
#
loop_
_entity.id
_entity.type
_entity.pdbx_description
1 polymer ?
#
loop_
_entity_poly.entity_id
_entity_poly.type
_entity_poly.pdbx_seq_one_letter_code
_entity_poly.pdbx_strand_id
1 'polypeptide(L)' 'MWKFVIGYFIFQIVLLIVILVITNKTDKKSKKRHIRANEIPPGFEKTSESFIDSYSNKVIYVYYNKDNGERVYVEQD' A
#
# COMPACT_ATOMS: atom_id res chain seq x y z
N MET A 1 26.56 -23.15 -29.51
CA MET A 1 25.51 -23.62 -28.58
C MET A 1 25.62 -22.95 -27.20
N TRP A 2 26.75 -23.07 -26.50
CA TRP A 2 26.95 -22.50 -25.16
C TRP A 2 26.76 -20.98 -25.04
N LYS A 3 27.11 -20.21 -26.09
CA LYS A 3 26.89 -18.76 -26.16
C LYS A 3 25.41 -18.36 -26.10
N PHE A 4 24.53 -19.16 -26.70
CA PHE A 4 23.07 -18.93 -26.63
C PHE A 4 22.51 -19.26 -25.25
N VAL A 5 23.04 -20.32 -24.63
CA VAL A 5 22.69 -20.70 -23.25
C VAL A 5 23.08 -19.60 -22.27
N ILE A 6 24.30 -19.06 -22.38
CA ILE A 6 24.75 -17.93 -21.55
C ILE A 6 23.88 -16.69 -21.79
N GLY A 7 23.60 -16.35 -23.05
CA GLY A 7 22.76 -15.20 -23.39
C GLY A 7 21.34 -15.31 -22.81
N TYR A 8 20.76 -16.51 -22.83
CA TYR A 8 19.46 -16.79 -22.23
C TYR A 8 19.47 -16.53 -20.71
N PHE A 9 20.46 -17.05 -19.98
CA PHE A 9 20.55 -16.82 -18.53
C PHE A 9 20.81 -15.36 -18.16
N ILE A 10 21.64 -14.64 -18.92
CA ILE A 10 21.85 -13.20 -18.72
C ILE A 10 20.54 -12.43 -18.91
N PHE A 11 19.80 -12.73 -19.98
CA PHE A 11 18.50 -12.12 -20.22
C PHE A 11 17.52 -12.41 -19.07
N GLN A 12 17.48 -13.64 -18.57
CA GLN A 12 16.62 -14.05 -17.47
C GLN A 12 16.94 -13.29 -16.17
N ILE A 13 18.23 -13.07 -15.87
CA ILE A 13 18.66 -12.28 -14.70
C ILE A 13 18.25 -10.81 -14.86
N VAL A 14 18.44 -10.23 -16.04
CA VAL A 14 18.03 -8.83 -16.31
C VAL A 14 16.52 -8.68 -16.17
N LEU A 15 15.74 -9.62 -16.73
CA LEU A 15 14.28 -9.63 -16.61
C LEU A 15 13.85 -9.67 -15.13
N LEU A 16 14.49 -10.53 -14.33
CA LEU A 16 14.20 -10.67 -12.91
C LEU A 16 14.51 -9.36 -12.14
N ILE A 17 15.62 -8.70 -12.43
CA ILE A 17 15.96 -7.40 -11.82
C ILE A 17 14.92 -6.34 -12.18
N VAL A 18 14.46 -6.29 -13.44
CA VAL A 18 13.42 -5.33 -13.86
C VAL A 18 12.12 -5.55 -13.09
N ILE A 19 11.69 -6.80 -12.94
CA ILE A 19 10.48 -7.15 -12.16
C ILE A 19 10.65 -6.73 -10.69
N LEU A 20 11.80 -7.02 -10.08
CA LEU A 20 12.06 -6.65 -8.68
C LEU A 20 12.02 -5.12 -8.47
N VAL A 21 12.57 -4.34 -9.39
CA VAL A 21 12.54 -2.88 -9.32
C VAL A 21 11.10 -2.34 -9.42
N ILE A 22 10.29 -2.91 -10.30
CA ILE A 22 8.87 -2.54 -10.44
C ILE A 22 8.11 -2.87 -9.16
N THR A 23 8.25 -4.10 -8.64
CA THR A 23 7.57 -4.55 -7.43
C THR A 23 7.94 -3.72 -6.20
N ASN A 24 9.22 -3.37 -6.04
CA ASN A 24 9.68 -2.55 -4.91
C ASN A 24 9.06 -1.13 -4.92
N LYS A 25 8.79 -0.55 -6.10
CA LYS A 25 8.06 0.73 -6.20
C LYS A 25 6.58 0.61 -5.87
N THR A 26 5.94 -0.50 -6.22
CA THR A 26 4.52 -0.76 -5.96
C THR A 26 4.26 -1.03 -4.49
N ASP A 27 5.11 -1.82 -3.84
CA ASP A 27 4.97 -2.18 -2.42
C ASP A 27 4.98 -0.95 -1.49
N LYS A 28 5.84 0.04 -1.81
CA LYS A 28 5.89 1.31 -1.06
C LYS A 28 4.63 2.16 -1.17
N LYS A 29 3.78 1.96 -2.18
CA LYS A 29 2.51 2.69 -2.30
C LYS A 29 1.41 2.09 -1.42
N SER A 30 1.43 0.78 -1.14
CA SER A 30 0.43 0.15 -0.27
C SER A 30 0.58 0.52 1.21
N LYS A 31 1.76 0.95 1.65
CA LYS A 31 2.01 1.35 3.04
C LYS A 31 1.47 2.74 3.46
N LYS A 32 0.81 3.47 2.56
CA LYS A 32 0.54 4.92 2.73
C LYS A 32 -0.94 5.31 2.84
N ARG A 33 -1.78 4.52 3.50
CA ARG A 33 -3.17 4.99 3.73
C ARG A 33 -3.76 4.74 5.10
N HIS A 34 -2.91 4.57 6.10
CA HIS A 34 -3.31 4.70 7.48
C HIS A 34 -2.84 6.06 7.98
N ILE A 35 -3.78 7.00 8.04
CA ILE A 35 -3.54 8.33 8.62
C ILE A 35 -3.62 8.15 10.13
N ARG A 36 -2.70 8.73 10.90
CA ARG A 36 -2.82 8.71 12.36
C ARG A 36 -4.02 9.54 12.78
N ALA A 37 -4.65 9.20 13.91
CA ALA A 37 -5.80 9.94 14.42
C ALA A 37 -5.55 11.47 14.58
N ASN A 38 -4.30 11.90 14.68
CA ASN A 38 -3.92 13.31 14.80
C ASN A 38 -3.78 14.06 13.45
N GLU A 39 -3.86 13.37 12.32
CA GLU A 39 -3.67 13.94 10.97
C GLU A 39 -4.97 13.96 10.14
N ILE A 40 -6.12 13.80 10.80
CA ILE A 40 -7.43 13.81 10.12
C ILE A 40 -7.71 15.23 9.61
N PRO A 41 -7.91 15.42 8.29
CA PRO A 41 -8.27 16.73 7.76
C PRO A 41 -9.63 17.20 8.29
N PRO A 42 -9.87 18.51 8.39
CA PRO A 42 -11.18 19.04 8.76
C PRO A 42 -12.24 18.63 7.72
N GLY A 43 -13.46 18.35 8.18
CA GLY A 43 -14.60 17.93 7.33
C GLY A 43 -14.79 16.42 7.21
N PHE A 44 -13.91 15.62 7.82
CA PHE A 44 -14.09 14.17 7.91
C PHE A 44 -14.89 13.79 9.17
N GLU A 45 -16.02 13.09 8.98
CA GLU A 45 -16.86 12.55 10.05
C GLU A 45 -16.54 11.06 10.29
N LYS A 46 -16.47 10.66 11.57
CA LYS A 46 -16.29 9.26 11.95
C LYS A 46 -17.54 8.46 11.60
N THR A 47 -17.37 7.37 10.86
CA THR A 47 -18.46 6.44 10.56
C THR A 47 -18.52 5.31 11.60
N SER A 48 -19.60 4.54 11.58
CA SER A 48 -19.76 3.33 12.40
C SER A 48 -18.92 2.14 11.91
N GLU A 49 -18.27 2.26 10.75
CA GLU A 49 -17.45 1.20 10.17
C GLU A 49 -16.06 1.17 10.85
N SER A 50 -15.71 0.00 11.39
CA SER A 50 -14.37 -0.29 11.90
C SER A 50 -13.96 -1.72 11.55
N PHE A 51 -12.66 -1.95 11.44
CA PHE A 51 -12.08 -3.26 11.19
C PHE A 51 -10.76 -3.43 11.94
N ILE A 52 -10.44 -4.67 12.28
CA ILE A 52 -9.19 -5.03 12.96
C ILE A 52 -8.24 -5.55 11.89
N ASP A 53 -7.09 -4.90 11.73
CA ASP A 53 -6.04 -5.43 10.89
C ASP A 53 -5.38 -6.62 11.59
N SER A 54 -5.48 -7.81 11.02
CA SER A 54 -4.90 -9.03 11.60
C SER A 54 -3.36 -9.02 11.62
N TYR A 55 -2.71 -8.16 10.84
CA TYR A 55 -1.25 -8.06 10.81
C TYR A 55 -0.71 -7.15 11.93
N SER A 56 -1.35 -5.99 12.14
CA SER A 56 -0.93 -5.02 13.18
C SER A 56 -1.72 -5.14 14.50
N ASN A 57 -2.80 -5.91 14.51
CA ASN A 57 -3.78 -6.02 15.60
C ASN A 57 -4.36 -4.67 16.05
N LYS A 58 -4.32 -3.66 15.16
CA LYS A 58 -4.85 -2.32 15.40
C LYS A 58 -6.27 -2.19 14.88
N VAL A 59 -7.06 -1.37 15.57
CA VAL A 59 -8.41 -1.02 15.13
C VAL A 59 -8.31 0.16 14.16
N ILE A 60 -8.85 -0.04 12.96
CA ILE A 60 -8.92 0.96 11.91
C ILE A 60 -10.37 1.44 11.83
N TYR A 61 -10.55 2.76 11.93
CA TYR A 61 -11.84 3.42 11.76
C TYR A 61 -11.92 4.10 10.39
N VAL A 62 -13.12 4.05 9.79
CA VAL A 62 -13.38 4.74 8.53
C VAL A 62 -13.95 6.13 8.82
N TYR A 63 -13.31 7.14 8.24
CA TYR A 63 -13.78 8.52 8.24
C TYR A 63 -14.25 8.89 6.84
N TYR A 64 -15.36 9.60 6.75
CA TYR A 64 -15.97 10.02 5.50
C TYR A 64 -16.15 11.53 5.47
N ASN A 65 -15.74 12.15 4.36
CA ASN A 65 -16.00 13.57 4.13
C ASN A 65 -17.21 13.70 3.20
N LYS A 66 -18.26 14.36 3.70
CA LYS A 66 -19.53 14.55 2.97
C LYS A 66 -19.41 15.52 1.80
N ASP A 67 -18.48 16.47 1.86
CA ASP A 67 -18.34 17.55 0.89
C ASP A 67 -17.68 17.07 -0.41
N ASN A 68 -16.70 16.16 -0.30
CA ASN A 68 -15.95 15.65 -1.45
C ASN A 68 -16.15 14.15 -1.74
N GLY A 69 -16.82 13.42 -0.84
CA GLY A 69 -17.06 11.98 -0.97
C GLY A 69 -15.83 11.10 -0.68
N GLU A 70 -14.75 11.68 -0.15
CA GLU A 70 -13.53 10.93 0.15
C GLU A 70 -13.65 10.11 1.44
N ARG A 71 -12.88 9.01 1.48
CA ARG A 71 -12.76 8.12 2.63
C ARG A 71 -11.31 8.02 3.09
N VAL A 72 -11.12 8.09 4.40
CA VAL A 72 -9.83 7.96 5.06
C VAL A 72 -9.89 6.83 6.09
N TYR A 73 -8.83 6.04 6.16
CA TYR A 73 -8.67 4.98 7.13
C TYR A 73 -7.71 5.43 8.21
N VAL A 74 -8.17 5.41 9.46
CA VAL A 74 -7.42 5.93 10.59
C VAL A 74 -7.12 4.81 11.55
N GLU A 75 -5.83 4.57 11.80
CA GLU A 75 -5.39 3.69 12.88
C GLU A 75 -5.56 4.39 14.23
N GLN A 76 -6.21 3.72 15.17
CA GLN A 76 -6.20 4.11 16.57
C GLN A 76 -5.19 3.24 17.33
N ASP A 77 -4.25 3.90 18.02
CA ASP A 77 -3.30 3.26 18.94
C ASP A 77 -3.99 2.80 20.23
#